data_AF-A0A382HD50-F1
#
_entry.id   AF-A0A382HD50-F1
#
_cell.length_a   1.000
_cell.length_b   1.000
_cell.length_c   1.000
_cell.angle_alpha   90.00
_cell.angle_beta   90.00
_cell.angle_gamma   90.00
#
_symmetry.space_group_name_H-M   'P 1'
#
loop_
_entity.id
_entity.type
_entity.pdbx_description
1 polymer ?
#
loop_
_entity_poly.entity_id
_entity_poly.type
_entity_poly.pdbx_seq_one_letter_code
_entity_poly.pdbx_strand_id
1 'polypeptide(L)'
;MVSQLELINPANGEKFRELPYHNWDEAKSLLVKAGNTQEQWKYTEISERIHLVKAAMDYFRDNKHSIAKDITQQMGKPISQSMNEVMGMIHRAEVCCDLAEDALKGLTLPEANGLRRFIKREPLGVVLDIAAWNYPLLIAVNVVVPAVLAGNTVAIKHSSLTPLCGKAFEDA
;
A
#
# COMPACT_ATOMS: atom_id res chain seq x y z
N MET A 1 -20.83 -0.36 -21.54
CA MET A 1 -19.80 -0.55 -20.50
C MET A 1 -20.20 0.31 -19.32
N VAL A 2 -20.20 -0.23 -18.10
CA VAL A 2 -20.52 0.54 -16.89
C VAL A 2 -19.34 1.49 -16.63
N SER A 3 -19.57 2.80 -16.67
CA SER A 3 -18.53 3.84 -16.51
C SER A 3 -18.25 4.20 -15.05
N GLN A 4 -19.12 3.76 -14.14
CA GLN A 4 -19.13 4.14 -12.74
C GLN A 4 -19.27 2.91 -11.84
N LEU A 5 -18.57 2.92 -10.72
CA LEU A 5 -18.66 1.94 -9.64
C LEU A 5 -19.61 2.49 -8.56
N GLU A 6 -20.74 1.83 -8.38
CA GLU A 6 -21.67 2.15 -7.30
C GLU A 6 -21.25 1.45 -6.00
N LEU A 7 -21.25 2.21 -4.90
CA LEU A 7 -20.98 1.68 -3.57
C LEU A 7 -22.28 1.58 -2.79
N ILE A 8 -22.62 0.34 -2.46
CA ILE A 8 -23.85 -0.06 -1.79
C ILE A 8 -23.49 -0.53 -0.39
N ASN A 9 -24.17 0.01 0.62
CA ASN A 9 -23.96 -0.41 1.99
C ASN A 9 -24.64 -1.77 2.22
N PRO A 10 -23.90 -2.82 2.58
CA PRO A 10 -24.47 -4.17 2.71
C PRO A 10 -25.46 -4.31 3.87
N ALA A 11 -25.48 -3.38 4.83
CA ALA A 11 -26.37 -3.43 5.99
C ALA A 11 -27.81 -2.99 5.67
N ASN A 12 -28.00 -2.12 4.66
CA ASN A 12 -29.32 -1.57 4.31
C ASN A 12 -29.64 -1.62 2.80
N GLY A 13 -28.67 -1.97 1.95
CA GLY A 13 -28.84 -2.03 0.49
C GLY A 13 -28.84 -0.67 -0.20
N GLU A 14 -28.57 0.42 0.51
CA GLU A 14 -28.62 1.77 -0.05
C GLU A 14 -27.28 2.15 -0.72
N LYS A 15 -27.37 2.77 -1.90
CA LYS A 15 -26.22 3.42 -2.53
C LYS A 15 -25.82 4.64 -1.70
N PHE A 16 -24.56 4.74 -1.31
CA PHE A 16 -24.04 5.88 -0.55
C PHE A 16 -22.95 6.67 -1.27
N ARG A 17 -22.35 6.12 -2.34
CA ARG A 17 -21.34 6.80 -3.15
C ARG A 17 -21.24 6.18 -4.54
N GLU A 18 -20.67 6.93 -5.47
CA GLU A 18 -20.34 6.49 -6.83
C GLU A 18 -18.93 6.97 -7.17
N LEU A 19 -18.15 6.15 -7.88
CA LEU A 19 -16.77 6.43 -8.26
C LEU A 19 -16.55 6.12 -9.74
N PRO A 20 -15.78 6.94 -10.48
CA PRO A 20 -15.45 6.61 -11.86
C PRO A 20 -14.52 5.40 -11.92
N TYR A 21 -14.70 4.54 -12.92
CA TYR A 21 -13.67 3.57 -13.28
C TYR A 21 -12.54 4.27 -14.04
N HIS A 22 -11.30 3.86 -13.76
CA HIS A 22 -10.21 4.14 -14.68
C HIS A 22 -10.46 3.47 -16.03
N ASN A 23 -10.24 4.19 -17.11
CA ASN A 23 -10.14 3.59 -18.43
C ASN A 23 -8.74 2.98 -18.65
N TRP A 24 -8.57 2.25 -19.77
CA TRP A 24 -7.31 1.56 -20.07
C TRP A 24 -6.12 2.51 -20.26
N ASP A 25 -6.33 3.68 -20.86
CA ASP A 25 -5.26 4.65 -21.10
C ASP A 25 -4.81 5.31 -19.80
N GLU A 26 -5.75 5.62 -18.90
CA GLU A 26 -5.45 6.10 -17.54
C GLU A 26 -4.65 5.07 -16.75
N ALA A 27 -5.11 3.81 -16.72
CA ALA A 27 -4.41 2.73 -16.04
C ALA A 27 -2.98 2.54 -16.59
N LYS A 28 -2.82 2.57 -17.92
CA LYS A 28 -1.51 2.46 -18.57
C LYS A 28 -0.61 3.65 -18.22
N SER A 29 -1.14 4.87 -18.22
CA SER A 29 -0.41 6.08 -17.86
C SER A 29 0.10 6.02 -16.41
N LEU A 30 -0.73 5.56 -15.48
CA LEU A 30 -0.34 5.38 -14.07
C LEU A 30 0.79 4.34 -13.92
N LEU A 31 0.72 3.22 -14.65
CA LEU A 31 1.78 2.20 -14.63
C LEU A 31 3.10 2.71 -15.23
N VAL A 32 3.05 3.49 -16.31
CA VAL A 32 4.23 4.14 -16.89
C VAL A 32 4.84 5.14 -15.90
N LYS A 33 4.02 5.96 -15.25
CA LYS A 33 4.47 6.88 -14.20
C LYS A 33 5.13 6.13 -13.04
N ALA A 34 4.55 5.02 -12.60
CA ALA A 34 5.13 4.19 -11.54
C ALA A 34 6.49 3.63 -11.94
N GLY A 35 6.66 3.17 -13.18
CA GLY A 35 7.93 2.70 -13.74
C GLY A 35 8.99 3.78 -13.75
N ASN A 36 8.67 4.94 -14.35
CA ASN A 36 9.60 6.08 -14.44
C ASN A 36 10.01 6.60 -13.04
N THR A 37 9.07 6.62 -12.09
CA THR A 37 9.36 7.03 -10.71
C THR A 37 10.28 6.03 -10.02
N GLN A 38 10.11 4.74 -10.30
CA GLN A 38 10.91 3.68 -9.69
C GLN A 38 12.39 3.76 -10.05
N GLU A 39 12.69 4.20 -11.27
CA GLU A 39 14.08 4.35 -11.75
C GLU A 39 14.92 5.26 -10.84
N GLN A 40 14.30 6.26 -10.21
CA GLN A 40 14.93 7.15 -9.23
C GLN A 40 14.74 6.66 -7.80
N TRP A 41 13.53 6.19 -7.46
CA TRP A 41 13.16 5.74 -6.11
C TRP A 41 14.06 4.63 -5.56
N LYS A 42 14.57 3.74 -6.43
CA LYS A 42 15.48 2.67 -6.01
C LYS A 42 16.80 3.15 -5.40
N TYR A 43 17.19 4.40 -5.66
CA TYR A 43 18.42 5.01 -5.12
C TYR A 43 18.18 5.85 -3.88
N THR A 44 16.93 6.02 -3.45
CA THR A 44 16.60 6.70 -2.19
C THR A 44 17.20 5.92 -1.01
N GLU A 45 17.60 6.58 0.06
CA GLU A 45 18.10 5.90 1.25
C GLU A 45 16.97 5.20 2.02
N ILE A 46 17.26 4.06 2.67
CA ILE A 46 16.25 3.31 3.45
C ILE A 46 15.61 4.21 4.52
N SER A 47 16.40 5.06 5.17
CA SER A 47 15.94 6.00 6.20
C SER A 47 14.89 6.99 5.70
N GLU A 48 15.08 7.53 4.49
CA GLU A 48 14.12 8.43 3.85
C GLU A 48 12.83 7.69 3.48
N ARG A 49 12.94 6.44 2.99
CA ARG A 49 11.76 5.62 2.72
C ARG A 49 10.98 5.30 4.00
N ILE A 50 11.68 5.02 5.10
CA ILE A 50 11.06 4.84 6.42
C ILE A 50 10.35 6.11 6.86
N HIS A 51 10.98 7.28 6.68
CA HIS A 51 10.37 8.56 7.04
C HIS A 51 9.05 8.78 6.30
N LEU A 52 9.03 8.56 4.98
CA LEU A 52 7.83 8.71 4.16
C LEU A 52 6.73 7.70 4.53
N VAL A 53 7.08 6.43 4.80
CA VAL A 53 6.10 5.45 5.27
C VAL A 53 5.50 5.85 6.62
N LYS A 54 6.31 6.35 7.56
CA LYS A 54 5.81 6.83 8.85
C LYS A 54 4.90 8.05 8.70
N ALA A 55 5.24 8.98 7.81
CA ALA A 55 4.38 10.12 7.49
C ALA A 55 3.02 9.68 6.89
N ALA A 56 3.01 8.70 5.99
CA ALA A 56 1.76 8.13 5.50
C ALA A 56 0.94 7.49 6.64
N MET A 57 1.58 6.82 7.59
CA MET A 57 0.88 6.27 8.77
C MET A 57 0.32 7.34 9.70
N ASP A 58 0.95 8.51 9.78
CA ASP A 58 0.41 9.68 10.49
C ASP A 58 -0.91 10.14 9.83
N TYR A 59 -0.97 10.20 8.50
CA TYR A 59 -2.22 10.47 7.77
C TYR A 59 -3.33 9.47 8.14
N PHE A 60 -3.03 8.17 8.16
CA PHE A 60 -4.01 7.15 8.57
C PHE A 60 -4.44 7.32 10.02
N ARG A 61 -3.54 7.73 10.92
CA ARG A 61 -3.84 7.97 12.34
C ARG A 61 -4.77 9.16 12.53
N ASP A 62 -4.53 10.24 11.79
CA ASP A 62 -5.32 11.47 11.85
C ASP A 62 -6.71 11.28 11.24
N ASN A 63 -6.81 10.46 10.20
CA ASN A 63 -8.06 10.19 9.48
C ASN A 63 -8.77 8.91 9.92
N LYS A 64 -8.30 8.24 10.99
CA LYS A 64 -8.76 6.91 11.41
C LYS A 64 -10.27 6.75 11.53
N HIS A 65 -10.96 7.77 12.04
CA HIS A 65 -12.41 7.73 12.24
C HIS A 65 -13.18 7.76 10.92
N SER A 66 -12.71 8.57 9.97
CA SER A 66 -13.29 8.65 8.63
C SER A 66 -13.06 7.35 7.87
N ILE A 67 -11.81 6.86 7.88
CA ILE A 67 -11.43 5.62 7.17
C ILE A 67 -12.17 4.40 7.76
N ALA A 68 -12.27 4.30 9.09
CA ALA A 68 -13.03 3.21 9.72
C ALA A 68 -14.52 3.25 9.37
N LYS A 69 -15.12 4.45 9.29
CA LYS A 69 -16.50 4.62 8.83
C LYS A 69 -16.66 4.16 7.39
N ASP A 70 -15.73 4.52 6.50
CA ASP A 70 -15.75 4.09 5.10
C ASP A 70 -15.64 2.55 4.99
N ILE A 71 -14.79 1.89 5.78
CA ILE A 71 -14.72 0.41 5.84
C ILE A 71 -16.08 -0.17 6.25
N THR A 72 -16.67 0.34 7.33
CA THR A 72 -17.97 -0.14 7.81
C THR A 72 -19.08 0.08 6.79
N GLN A 73 -19.12 1.23 6.13
CA GLN A 73 -20.13 1.51 5.09
C GLN A 73 -19.98 0.61 3.87
N GLN A 74 -18.75 0.26 3.48
CA GLN A 74 -18.49 -0.54 2.29
C GLN A 74 -18.72 -2.04 2.49
N MET A 75 -18.37 -2.59 3.65
CA MET A 75 -18.38 -4.05 3.84
C MET A 75 -19.00 -4.53 5.15
N GLY A 76 -19.66 -3.64 5.89
CA GLY A 76 -20.51 -4.00 7.03
C GLY A 76 -19.75 -4.41 8.30
N LYS A 77 -18.42 -4.30 8.32
CA LYS A 77 -17.62 -4.59 9.53
C LYS A 77 -18.02 -3.65 10.66
N PRO A 78 -18.26 -4.16 11.88
CA PRO A 78 -18.57 -3.33 13.03
C PRO A 78 -17.53 -2.22 13.21
N ILE A 79 -17.97 -0.99 13.53
CA ILE A 79 -17.09 0.18 13.57
C ILE A 79 -15.87 -0.01 14.50
N SER A 80 -16.04 -0.71 15.61
CA SER A 80 -14.94 -1.04 16.52
C SER A 80 -13.88 -1.94 15.86
N GLN A 81 -14.29 -2.90 15.03
CA GLN A 81 -13.38 -3.76 14.28
C GLN A 81 -12.70 -3.00 13.13
N SER A 82 -13.42 -2.08 12.46
CA SER A 82 -12.82 -1.20 11.44
C SER A 82 -11.76 -0.28 12.04
N MET A 83 -12.01 0.29 13.23
CA MET A 83 -11.02 1.06 13.97
C MET A 83 -9.79 0.22 14.34
N ASN A 84 -9.99 -1.01 14.80
CA ASN A 84 -8.90 -1.93 15.11
C ASN A 84 -8.08 -2.28 13.85
N GLU A 85 -8.71 -2.35 12.68
CA GLU A 85 -8.00 -2.60 11.43
C GLU A 85 -7.08 -1.45 11.06
N VAL A 86 -7.54 -0.20 11.16
CA VAL A 86 -6.69 0.99 10.91
C VAL A 86 -5.49 0.98 11.85
N MET A 87 -5.72 0.76 13.14
CA MET A 87 -4.62 0.73 14.12
C MET A 87 -3.69 -0.46 13.93
N GLY A 88 -4.23 -1.63 13.55
CA GLY A 88 -3.44 -2.81 13.24
C GLY A 88 -2.57 -2.63 12.00
N MET A 89 -3.07 -1.90 11.00
CA MET A 89 -2.33 -1.55 9.79
C MET A 89 -1.18 -0.59 10.09
N ILE A 90 -1.43 0.47 10.87
CA ILE A 90 -0.40 1.40 11.35
C ILE A 90 0.70 0.64 12.10
N HIS A 91 0.32 -0.20 13.06
CA HIS A 91 1.28 -0.98 13.84
C HIS A 91 2.14 -1.91 12.95
N ARG A 92 1.53 -2.58 11.96
CA ARG A 92 2.27 -3.44 11.02
C ARG A 92 3.26 -2.65 10.18
N ALA A 93 2.87 -1.46 9.71
CA ALA A 93 3.75 -0.61 8.94
C ALA A 93 4.96 -0.15 9.78
N GLU A 94 4.72 0.27 11.02
CA GLU A 94 5.77 0.69 11.96
C GLU A 94 6.75 -0.46 12.26
N VAL A 95 6.25 -1.66 12.55
CA VAL A 95 7.09 -2.85 12.74
C VAL A 95 7.90 -3.16 11.48
N CYS A 96 7.31 -3.01 10.29
CA CYS A 96 8.04 -3.24 9.04
C CYS A 96 9.14 -2.18 8.82
N CYS A 97 8.91 -0.92 9.19
CA CYS A 97 9.93 0.12 9.19
C CYS A 97 11.10 -0.22 10.12
N ASP A 98 10.80 -0.67 11.34
CA ASP A 98 11.83 -0.99 12.34
C ASP A 98 12.70 -2.19 11.91
N LEU A 99 12.13 -3.11 11.12
CA LEU A 99 12.84 -4.27 10.57
C LEU A 99 13.58 -3.99 9.25
N ALA A 100 13.32 -2.85 8.59
CA ALA A 100 13.69 -2.63 7.20
C ALA A 100 15.20 -2.68 6.95
N GLU A 101 15.99 -2.03 7.80
CA GLU A 101 17.46 -1.98 7.63
C GLU A 101 18.09 -3.38 7.72
N ASP A 102 17.70 -4.16 8.72
CA ASP A 102 18.23 -5.52 8.91
C ASP A 102 17.76 -6.45 7.78
N ALA A 103 16.47 -6.39 7.42
CA ALA A 103 15.89 -7.23 6.38
C ALA A 103 16.49 -6.97 4.98
N LEU A 104 16.93 -5.74 4.70
CA LEU A 104 17.48 -5.33 3.40
C LEU A 104 19.02 -5.31 3.38
N LYS A 105 19.67 -5.55 4.52
CA LYS A 105 21.12 -5.54 4.63
C LYS A 105 21.77 -6.55 3.69
N GLY A 106 22.81 -6.10 2.99
CA GLY A 106 23.64 -6.97 2.16
C GLY A 106 24.44 -7.97 3.00
N LEU A 107 24.69 -9.16 2.44
CA LEU A 107 25.53 -10.18 3.06
C LEU A 107 26.93 -10.12 2.45
N THR A 108 27.95 -9.94 3.28
CA THR A 108 29.35 -10.10 2.84
C THR A 108 29.72 -11.57 2.97
N LEU A 109 30.28 -12.14 1.90
CA LEU A 109 30.72 -13.53 1.85
C LEU A 109 32.25 -13.59 2.02
N PRO A 110 32.81 -14.73 2.46
CA PRO A 110 34.25 -14.90 2.51
C PRO A 110 34.89 -14.66 1.15
N GLU A 111 36.01 -13.94 1.16
CA GLU A 111 36.83 -13.72 -0.04
C GLU A 111 37.29 -15.07 -0.61
N ALA A 112 37.34 -15.15 -1.93
CA ALA A 112 37.81 -16.35 -2.62
C ALA A 112 38.58 -15.93 -3.88
N ASN A 113 39.76 -16.51 -4.09
CA ASN A 113 40.61 -16.24 -5.26
C ASN A 113 40.92 -14.74 -5.47
N GLY A 114 41.10 -13.97 -4.39
CA GLY A 114 41.35 -12.53 -4.45
C GLY A 114 40.13 -11.67 -4.81
N LEU A 115 38.93 -12.24 -4.81
CA LEU A 115 37.69 -11.53 -5.13
C LEU A 115 36.86 -11.24 -3.87
N ARG A 116 36.40 -9.99 -3.73
CA ARG A 116 35.35 -9.60 -2.77
C ARG A 116 34.01 -10.14 -3.26
N ARG A 117 33.28 -10.81 -2.38
CA ARG A 117 31.98 -11.44 -2.68
C ARG A 117 30.91 -10.90 -1.74
N PHE A 118 29.75 -10.56 -2.29
CA PHE A 118 28.61 -10.07 -1.50
C PHE A 118 27.28 -10.38 -2.20
N ILE A 119 26.21 -10.36 -1.43
CA ILE A 119 24.82 -10.44 -1.90
C ILE A 119 24.14 -9.15 -1.49
N LYS A 120 23.50 -8.47 -2.44
CA LYS A 120 22.65 -7.30 -2.18
C LYS A 120 21.19 -7.65 -2.47
N ARG A 121 20.27 -6.97 -1.78
CA ARG A 121 18.85 -6.98 -2.11
C ARG A 121 18.59 -5.79 -3.03
N GLU A 122 18.08 -6.06 -4.22
CA GLU A 122 17.71 -5.02 -5.17
C GLU A 122 16.19 -5.00 -5.36
N PRO A 123 15.57 -3.82 -5.53
CA PRO A 123 14.16 -3.72 -5.87
C PRO A 123 13.89 -4.35 -7.23
N LEU A 124 12.68 -4.90 -7.37
CA LEU A 124 12.21 -5.59 -8.57
C LEU A 124 11.63 -4.62 -9.61
N GLY A 125 11.14 -3.44 -9.19
CA GLY A 125 10.52 -2.47 -10.08
C GLY A 125 9.16 -2.03 -9.57
N VAL A 126 8.15 -2.05 -10.46
CA VAL A 126 6.76 -1.75 -10.11
C VAL A 126 6.08 -3.01 -9.57
N VAL A 127 5.51 -2.92 -8.38
CA VAL A 127 4.68 -3.98 -7.79
C VAL A 127 3.21 -3.64 -8.01
N LEU A 128 2.45 -4.56 -8.61
CA LEU A 128 0.99 -4.45 -8.70
C LEU A 128 0.35 -5.20 -7.53
N ASP A 129 -0.24 -4.46 -6.61
CA ASP A 129 -1.01 -5.00 -5.49
C ASP A 129 -2.50 -5.08 -5.86
N ILE A 130 -3.06 -6.30 -5.84
CA ILE A 130 -4.48 -6.55 -6.11
C ILE A 130 -5.15 -6.93 -4.78
N ALA A 131 -5.50 -5.91 -4.00
CA ALA A 131 -5.99 -6.08 -2.63
C ALA A 131 -7.46 -6.53 -2.56
N ALA A 132 -7.73 -7.55 -1.75
CA ALA A 132 -9.08 -8.06 -1.49
C ALA A 132 -9.88 -7.15 -0.52
N TRP A 133 -11.16 -7.46 -0.28
CA TRP A 133 -12.12 -6.58 0.38
C TRP A 133 -12.36 -6.86 1.87
N ASN A 134 -12.01 -8.04 2.39
CA ASN A 134 -12.42 -8.48 3.72
C ASN A 134 -11.57 -7.87 4.87
N TYR A 135 -10.30 -7.58 4.59
CA TYR A 135 -9.40 -6.79 5.43
C TYR A 135 -8.65 -5.80 4.54
N PRO A 136 -9.37 -4.79 4.02
CA PRO A 136 -8.90 -4.01 2.89
C PRO A 136 -7.61 -3.23 3.19
N LEU A 137 -7.42 -2.76 4.42
CA LEU A 137 -6.19 -2.07 4.79
C LEU A 137 -5.05 -3.04 5.11
N LEU A 138 -5.34 -4.13 5.85
CA LEU A 138 -4.30 -5.07 6.27
C LEU A 138 -3.74 -5.91 5.12
N ILE A 139 -4.57 -6.25 4.13
CA ILE A 139 -4.12 -6.99 2.95
C ILE A 139 -3.20 -6.10 2.11
N ALA A 140 -3.61 -4.85 1.86
CA ALA A 140 -2.83 -3.91 1.06
C ALA A 140 -1.51 -3.51 1.74
N VAL A 141 -1.54 -3.12 3.02
CA VAL A 141 -0.34 -2.64 3.72
C VAL A 141 0.79 -3.68 3.78
N ASN A 142 0.42 -4.96 3.87
CA ASN A 142 1.36 -6.09 3.88
C ASN A 142 2.15 -6.23 2.57
N VAL A 143 1.68 -5.61 1.48
CA VAL A 143 2.39 -5.54 0.20
C VAL A 143 3.02 -4.17 0.02
N VAL A 144 2.24 -3.10 0.21
CA VAL A 144 2.64 -1.72 -0.04
C VAL A 144 3.88 -1.34 0.75
N VAL A 145 3.86 -1.51 2.08
CA VAL A 145 4.95 -1.05 2.95
C VAL A 145 6.27 -1.77 2.67
N PRO A 146 6.36 -3.12 2.67
CA PRO A 146 7.62 -3.79 2.39
C PRO A 146 8.12 -3.53 0.96
N ALA A 147 7.22 -3.38 -0.04
CA ALA A 147 7.62 -3.05 -1.40
C ALA A 147 8.26 -1.66 -1.48
N VAL A 148 7.61 -0.65 -0.88
CA VAL A 148 8.11 0.73 -0.82
C VAL A 148 9.45 0.77 -0.08
N LEU A 149 9.55 0.16 1.11
CA LEU A 149 10.79 0.10 1.90
C LEU A 149 11.94 -0.59 1.15
N ALA A 150 11.64 -1.59 0.32
CA ALA A 150 12.62 -2.27 -0.51
C ALA A 150 13.05 -1.48 -1.78
N GLY A 151 12.48 -0.29 -2.04
CA GLY A 151 12.81 0.55 -3.19
C GLY A 151 11.97 0.30 -4.44
N ASN A 152 10.80 -0.32 -4.29
CA ASN A 152 9.82 -0.50 -5.37
C ASN A 152 8.81 0.65 -5.34
N THR A 153 8.20 0.93 -6.48
CA THR A 153 6.93 1.67 -6.52
C THR A 153 5.77 0.67 -6.52
N VAL A 154 4.60 1.11 -6.07
CA VAL A 154 3.43 0.24 -5.94
C VAL A 154 2.25 0.85 -6.69
N ALA A 155 1.61 0.05 -7.53
CA ALA A 155 0.31 0.35 -8.12
C ALA A 155 -0.73 -0.50 -7.39
N ILE A 156 -1.77 0.14 -6.85
CA ILE A 156 -2.81 -0.57 -6.08
C ILE A 156 -4.08 -0.67 -6.93
N LYS A 157 -4.53 -1.89 -7.20
CA LYS A 157 -5.86 -2.18 -7.71
C LYS A 157 -6.69 -2.79 -6.59
N HIS A 158 -7.37 -1.94 -5.85
CA HIS A 158 -8.21 -2.40 -4.75
C HIS A 158 -9.48 -3.09 -5.27
N SER A 159 -10.01 -4.03 -4.50
CA SER A 159 -11.36 -4.58 -4.73
C SER A 159 -12.41 -3.48 -4.90
N SER A 160 -13.29 -3.66 -5.88
CA SER A 160 -14.44 -2.80 -6.13
C SER A 160 -15.48 -2.79 -5.00
N LEU A 161 -15.38 -3.70 -4.02
CA LEU A 161 -16.24 -3.70 -2.84
C LEU A 161 -15.77 -2.75 -1.74
N THR A 162 -14.48 -2.38 -1.72
CA THR A 162 -13.89 -1.48 -0.72
C THR A 162 -12.93 -0.44 -1.33
N PRO A 163 -13.25 0.20 -2.46
CA PRO A 163 -12.28 1.03 -3.20
C PRO A 163 -11.86 2.29 -2.45
N LEU A 164 -12.64 2.79 -1.48
CA LEU A 164 -12.26 3.96 -0.68
C LEU A 164 -11.04 3.68 0.21
N CYS A 165 -10.78 2.41 0.52
CA CYS A 165 -9.53 2.03 1.19
C CYS A 165 -8.33 2.27 0.28
N GLY A 166 -8.46 2.00 -1.03
CA GLY A 166 -7.43 2.33 -2.02
C GLY A 166 -7.25 3.85 -2.15
N LYS A 167 -8.35 4.62 -2.09
CA LYS A 167 -8.29 6.08 -2.08
C LYS A 167 -7.55 6.62 -0.86
N ALA A 168 -7.76 6.03 0.31
CA ALA A 168 -7.02 6.39 1.52
C ALA A 168 -5.50 6.17 1.39
N PHE A 169 -5.05 5.16 0.65
CA PHE A 169 -3.62 4.99 0.31
C PHE A 169 -3.11 6.01 -0.70
N GLU A 170 -3.94 6.48 -1.62
CA GLU A 170 -3.56 7.51 -2.60
C GLU A 170 -3.43 8.90 -1.95
N ASP A 171 -4.25 9.17 -0.93
CA ASP A 171 -4.26 10.45 -0.21
C ASP A 171 -3.15 10.56 0.85
N ALA A 172 -2.60 9.42 1.30
CA ALA A 172 -1.55 9.31 2.31
C ALA A 172 -0.14 9.45 1.73
#